data_AF-A0A7Z9Q8Y3-F1
#
_entry.id   AF-A0A7Z9Q8Y3-F1
#
_cell.length_a   1.000
_cell.length_b   1.000
_cell.length_c   1.000
_cell.angle_alpha   90.00
_cell.angle_beta   90.00
_cell.angle_gamma   90.00
#
_symmetry.space_group_name_H-M   'P 1'
#
loop_
_entity.id
_entity.type
_entity.pdbx_description
1 polymer ?
#
loop_
_entity_poly.entity_id
_entity_poly.type
_entity_poly.pdbx_seq_one_letter_code
_entity_poly.pdbx_strand_id
1 'polypeptide(L)'
;MGLVCHDDFNRSSIYHCLLLAANSNEKSTQSGKEAAMSVLSIEQIQDELSNLDGWVFKNNAITKSYSFDSYMDGIGFVNRLAEKAEEVNHHPDMQVGWCRVSVAFTSHDKGGVTAICIAMAKATEKI
;
A
#
# COMPACT_ATOMS: atom_id res chain seq x y z
N MET A 1 18.82 -18.64 10.86
CA MET A 1 17.39 -18.32 11.06
C MET A 1 17.10 -16.99 10.38
N GLY A 2 16.60 -17.00 9.16
CA GLY A 2 16.02 -15.82 8.51
C GLY A 2 14.63 -16.21 8.08
N LEU A 3 13.60 -15.62 8.69
CA LEU A 3 12.25 -15.67 8.16
C LEU A 3 12.24 -14.71 6.97
N VAL A 4 12.51 -15.24 5.79
CA VAL A 4 12.19 -14.53 4.55
C VAL A 4 10.68 -14.61 4.42
N CYS A 5 9.99 -13.47 4.53
CA CYS A 5 8.62 -13.35 4.04
C CYS A 5 8.69 -13.71 2.56
N HIS A 6 8.29 -14.93 2.21
CA HIS A 6 8.26 -15.34 0.82
C HIS A 6 7.12 -14.56 0.16
N ASP A 7 7.49 -13.59 -0.66
CA ASP A 7 6.62 -13.05 -1.70
C ASP A 7 6.37 -14.18 -2.71
N ASP A 8 5.42 -15.07 -2.41
CA ASP A 8 4.97 -16.13 -3.31
C ASP A 8 4.11 -15.53 -4.43
N PHE A 9 4.76 -14.84 -5.36
CA PHE A 9 4.17 -14.47 -6.62
C PHE A 9 4.49 -15.52 -7.70
N ASN A 10 3.51 -16.40 -7.93
CA ASN A 10 3.12 -17.04 -9.20
C ASN A 10 3.66 -18.45 -9.58
N ARG A 11 2.78 -19.48 -9.50
CA ARG A 11 2.30 -20.24 -10.69
C ARG A 11 1.24 -21.32 -10.39
N SER A 12 0.03 -21.09 -10.92
CA SER A 12 -0.88 -22.04 -11.61
C SER A 12 -1.52 -23.23 -10.85
N SER A 13 -2.80 -23.47 -11.19
CA SER A 13 -3.72 -24.53 -10.72
C SER A 13 -4.29 -24.20 -9.33
N ILE A 14 -5.59 -24.03 -9.07
CA ILE A 14 -6.68 -24.95 -9.39
C ILE A 14 -8.01 -24.16 -9.29
N TYR A 15 -8.51 -23.57 -10.37
CA TYR A 15 -9.94 -23.26 -10.50
C TYR A 15 -10.34 -23.37 -11.98
N HIS A 16 -10.58 -24.61 -12.40
CA HIS A 16 -11.34 -24.90 -13.60
C HIS A 16 -12.39 -25.97 -13.25
N CYS A 17 -13.63 -25.54 -12.99
CA CYS A 17 -14.81 -26.34 -13.26
C CYS A 17 -16.03 -25.45 -13.50
N LEU A 18 -16.17 -25.06 -14.77
CA LEU A 18 -17.40 -24.92 -15.55
C LEU A 18 -18.74 -24.77 -14.81
N LEU A 19 -19.41 -23.62 -15.00
CA LEU A 19 -20.87 -23.57 -15.16
C LEU A 19 -21.22 -22.47 -16.18
N LEU A 20 -21.88 -22.90 -17.25
CA LEU A 20 -22.39 -22.09 -18.36
C LEU A 20 -23.67 -21.36 -17.96
N ALA A 21 -23.78 -20.07 -18.30
CA ALA A 21 -24.92 -19.47 -18.99
C ALA A 21 -24.74 -17.95 -19.14
N ALA A 22 -25.16 -17.42 -20.29
CA ALA A 22 -25.54 -16.05 -20.66
C ALA A 22 -25.22 -14.92 -19.64
N ASN A 23 -24.66 -13.79 -20.05
CA ASN A 23 -25.33 -12.86 -20.96
C ASN A 23 -24.37 -11.71 -21.29
N SER A 24 -24.49 -11.19 -22.50
CA SER A 24 -23.87 -9.95 -22.96
C SER A 24 -24.23 -8.75 -22.10
N ASN A 25 -23.24 -7.88 -21.85
CA ASN A 25 -23.32 -6.44 -21.54
C ASN A 25 -22.71 -6.00 -20.18
N GLU A 26 -21.37 -5.95 -20.10
CA GLU A 26 -20.66 -5.28 -19.01
C GLU A 26 -19.56 -4.35 -19.54
N LYS A 27 -19.89 -3.49 -20.53
CA LYS A 27 -19.03 -2.35 -20.91
C LYS A 27 -19.52 -1.08 -20.21
N SER A 28 -19.33 -0.97 -18.90
CA SER A 28 -19.48 0.34 -18.23
C SER A 28 -18.73 0.50 -16.91
N THR A 29 -18.08 -0.53 -16.35
CA THR A 29 -17.39 -0.44 -15.04
C THR A 29 -15.90 -0.79 -15.07
N GLN A 30 -15.32 -1.08 -16.25
CA GLN A 30 -13.91 -1.48 -16.38
C GLN A 30 -12.92 -0.30 -16.23
N SER A 31 -13.30 0.91 -16.67
CA SER A 31 -12.38 2.05 -16.81
C SER A 31 -11.89 2.65 -15.48
N GLY A 32 -12.56 2.39 -14.36
CA GLY A 32 -12.18 2.93 -13.04
C GLY A 32 -11.28 2.00 -12.21
N LYS A 33 -11.30 0.69 -12.48
CA LYS A 33 -10.50 -0.30 -11.73
C LYS A 33 -9.06 -0.43 -12.24
N GLU A 34 -8.83 -0.26 -13.55
CA GLU A 34 -7.47 -0.29 -14.11
C GLU A 34 -6.65 0.94 -13.71
N ALA A 35 -7.27 2.13 -13.63
CA ALA A 35 -6.61 3.35 -13.19
C ALA A 35 -6.20 3.33 -11.70
N ALA A 36 -6.91 2.58 -10.86
CA ALA A 36 -6.55 2.40 -9.44
C ALA A 36 -5.33 1.49 -9.23
N MET A 37 -5.00 0.65 -10.22
CA MET A 37 -3.92 -0.33 -10.18
C MET A 37 -2.67 0.09 -10.95
N SER A 38 -2.74 1.22 -11.68
CA SER A 38 -1.61 1.78 -12.43
C SER A 38 -0.71 2.64 -11.55
N VAL A 39 0.57 2.67 -11.90
CA VAL A 39 1.55 3.59 -11.29
C VAL A 39 1.15 5.03 -11.61
N LEU A 40 1.16 5.89 -10.59
CA LEU A 40 0.83 7.30 -10.70
C LEU A 40 2.00 8.10 -11.27
N SER A 41 1.69 9.18 -11.98
CA SER A 41 2.70 10.16 -12.39
C SER A 41 3.21 10.96 -11.20
N ILE A 42 4.38 11.58 -11.32
CA ILE A 42 4.94 12.45 -10.28
C ILE A 42 4.01 13.61 -9.95
N GLU A 43 3.36 14.21 -10.97
CA GLU A 43 2.39 15.29 -10.80
C GLU A 43 1.19 14.82 -9.97
N GLN A 44 0.62 13.66 -10.30
CA GLN A 44 -0.49 13.07 -9.54
C GLN A 44 -0.11 12.76 -8.09
N ILE A 45 1.10 12.25 -7.87
CA ILE A 45 1.61 11.99 -6.52
C ILE A 45 1.73 13.30 -5.76
N GLN A 46 2.32 14.34 -6.35
CA GLN A 46 2.48 15.65 -5.71
C GLN A 46 1.12 16.28 -5.36
N ASP A 47 0.14 16.19 -6.26
CA ASP A 47 -1.22 16.67 -6.02
C ASP A 47 -1.87 15.94 -4.85
N GLU A 48 -1.75 14.62 -4.79
CA GLU A 48 -2.29 13.81 -3.67
C GLU A 48 -1.56 14.10 -2.35
N LEU A 49 -0.24 14.33 -2.39
CA LEU A 49 0.58 14.65 -1.22
C LEU A 49 0.37 16.08 -0.71
N SER A 50 -0.17 16.99 -1.53
CA SER A 50 -0.43 18.39 -1.12
C SER A 50 -1.36 18.52 0.09
N ASN A 51 -2.19 17.49 0.34
CA ASN A 51 -3.12 17.43 1.48
C ASN A 51 -2.67 16.43 2.56
N LEU A 52 -1.43 15.93 2.49
CA LEU A 52 -0.88 14.93 3.39
C LEU A 52 0.41 15.45 4.02
N ASP A 53 0.25 16.26 5.07
CA ASP A 53 1.36 16.91 5.75
C ASP A 53 2.43 15.92 6.22
N GLY A 54 3.69 16.22 5.87
CA GLY A 54 4.86 15.42 6.23
C GLY A 54 5.12 14.20 5.35
N TRP A 55 4.21 13.87 4.41
CA TRP A 55 4.49 12.88 3.38
C TRP A 55 5.29 13.48 2.23
N VAL A 56 6.33 12.77 1.79
CA VAL A 56 7.18 13.18 0.67
C VAL A 56 7.37 12.02 -0.30
N PHE A 57 7.44 12.33 -1.59
CA PHE A 57 7.82 11.35 -2.60
C PHE A 57 9.33 11.33 -2.77
N LYS A 58 9.95 10.17 -2.53
CA LYS A 58 11.40 9.97 -2.65
C LYS A 58 11.70 8.51 -2.95
N ASN A 59 12.71 8.25 -3.79
CA ASN A 59 13.18 6.90 -4.10
C ASN A 59 12.04 5.97 -4.58
N ASN A 60 11.12 6.50 -5.39
CA ASN A 60 9.97 5.75 -5.92
C ASN A 60 8.99 5.21 -4.86
N ALA A 61 8.94 5.87 -3.70
CA ALA A 61 8.01 5.60 -2.62
C ALA A 61 7.49 6.93 -2.03
N ILE A 62 6.31 6.89 -1.41
CA ILE A 62 5.87 7.97 -0.52
C ILE A 62 6.31 7.62 0.89
N THR A 63 6.86 8.58 1.62
CA THR A 63 7.47 8.34 2.93
C THR A 63 7.08 9.40 3.94
N LYS A 64 6.92 9.02 5.21
CA LYS A 64 6.76 9.92 6.36
C LYS A 64 7.44 9.34 7.59
N SER A 65 7.94 10.21 8.46
CA SER A 65 8.50 9.82 9.75
C SER A 65 7.63 10.36 10.88
N TYR A 66 7.28 9.49 11.81
CA TYR A 66 6.49 9.77 13.01
C TYR A 66 7.40 9.73 14.23
N SER A 67 7.22 10.70 15.13
CA SER A 67 7.94 10.76 16.40
C SER A 67 6.96 10.48 17.55
N PHE A 68 7.42 9.80 18.58
CA PHE A 68 6.61 9.37 19.72
C PHE A 68 7.31 9.74 21.04
N ASP A 69 6.55 9.78 22.13
CA ASP A 69 7.10 10.10 23.46
C ASP A 69 7.90 8.92 24.06
N SER A 70 7.50 7.69 23.72
CA SER A 70 8.21 6.47 24.12
C SER A 70 8.40 5.49 22.96
N TYR A 71 9.34 4.56 23.14
CA TYR A 71 9.56 3.48 22.18
C TYR A 71 8.31 2.59 22.03
N MET A 72 7.60 2.33 23.13
CA MET A 72 6.42 1.47 23.12
C MET A 72 5.23 2.10 22.42
N ASP A 73 5.11 3.43 22.41
CA ASP A 73 4.08 4.12 21.62
C ASP A 73 4.33 3.92 20.11
N GLY A 74 5.60 3.98 19.69
CA GLY A 74 6.00 3.65 18.32
C GLY A 74 5.68 2.20 17.95
N ILE A 75 5.93 1.24 18.84
CA ILE A 75 5.52 -0.16 18.63
C ILE A 75 4.00 -0.31 18.53
N GLY A 76 3.25 0.41 19.37
CA GLY A 76 1.79 0.44 19.30
C GLY A 76 1.27 0.94 17.95
N PHE A 77 1.88 2.01 17.41
CA PHE A 77 1.59 2.51 16.07
C PHE A 77 1.92 1.46 14.99
N VAL A 78 3.09 0.82 15.06
CA VAL A 78 3.51 -0.22 14.10
C VAL A 78 2.51 -1.38 14.08
N ASN A 79 2.04 -1.84 15.23
CA ASN A 79 1.07 -2.94 15.29
C ASN A 79 -0.26 -2.58 14.60
N ARG A 80 -0.82 -1.40 14.91
CA ARG A 80 -2.06 -0.93 14.26
C ARG A 80 -1.90 -0.76 12.76
N LEU A 81 -0.74 -0.26 12.31
CA LEU A 81 -0.46 -0.10 10.89
C LEU A 81 -0.26 -1.45 10.19
N ALA A 82 0.38 -2.42 10.85
CA ALA A 82 0.56 -3.77 10.33
C ALA A 82 -0.79 -4.50 10.17
N GLU A 83 -1.68 -4.41 11.16
CA GLU A 83 -3.05 -4.92 11.06
C GLU A 83 -3.77 -4.31 9.86
N LYS A 84 -3.68 -2.98 9.69
CA LYS A 84 -4.32 -2.30 8.58
C LYS A 84 -3.76 -2.71 7.22
N ALA A 85 -2.45 -2.89 7.14
CA ALA A 85 -1.75 -3.33 5.94
C ALA A 85 -2.19 -4.73 5.50
N GLU A 86 -2.38 -5.63 6.46
CA GLU A 86 -2.86 -6.99 6.21
C GLU A 86 -4.31 -6.99 5.70
N GLU A 87 -5.19 -6.17 6.30
CA GLU A 87 -6.60 -6.05 5.87
C GLU A 87 -6.74 -5.67 4.38
N VAL A 88 -5.83 -4.82 3.88
CA VAL A 88 -5.86 -4.34 2.50
C VAL A 88 -4.89 -5.07 1.57
N ASN A 89 -4.14 -6.05 2.11
CA ASN A 89 -3.09 -6.77 1.41
C ASN A 89 -2.08 -5.83 0.70
N HIS A 90 -1.61 -4.80 1.43
CA HIS A 90 -0.61 -3.85 0.94
C HIS A 90 0.32 -3.43 2.08
N HIS A 91 1.50 -4.03 2.10
CA HIS A 91 2.44 -3.92 3.21
C HIS A 91 3.40 -2.73 3.04
N PRO A 92 3.52 -1.83 4.04
CA PRO A 92 4.56 -0.80 4.04
C PRO A 92 5.92 -1.35 4.40
N ASP A 93 6.95 -0.68 3.92
CA ASP A 93 8.29 -0.74 4.53
C ASP A 93 8.31 0.15 5.78
N MET A 94 8.66 -0.42 6.93
CA MET A 94 8.73 0.31 8.20
C MET A 94 10.11 0.19 8.84
N GLN A 95 10.66 1.34 9.27
CA GLN A 95 11.88 1.39 10.07
C GLN A 95 11.57 1.93 11.46
N VAL A 96 11.78 1.09 12.48
CA VAL A 96 11.63 1.47 13.88
C VAL A 96 12.99 1.88 14.44
N GLY A 97 13.07 3.11 14.95
CA GLY A 97 14.22 3.64 15.69
C GLY A 97 13.81 4.12 17.09
N TRP A 98 14.73 4.80 17.77
CA TRP A 98 14.43 5.38 19.09
C TRP A 98 13.33 6.44 18.98
N CYS A 99 12.15 6.15 19.55
CA CYS A 99 10.98 7.03 19.55
C CYS A 99 10.58 7.57 18.17
N ARG A 100 10.93 6.83 17.10
CA ARG A 100 10.68 7.25 15.71
C ARG A 100 10.33 6.05 14.85
N VAL A 101 9.28 6.18 14.04
CA VAL A 101 8.91 5.19 13.02
C VAL A 101 8.87 5.86 11.66
N SER A 102 9.67 5.39 10.72
CA SER A 102 9.57 5.79 9.31
C SER A 102 8.71 4.79 8.56
N VAL A 103 7.78 5.28 7.76
CA VAL A 103 6.87 4.48 6.92
C VAL A 103 7.10 4.85 5.47
N ALA A 104 7.19 3.85 4.60
CA ALA A 104 7.25 4.02 3.16
C ALA A 104 6.23 3.10 2.46
N PHE A 105 5.52 3.63 1.47
CA PHE A 105 4.62 2.87 0.61
C PHE A 105 5.08 2.93 -0.85
N THR A 106 5.14 1.75 -1.48
CA THR A 106 5.34 1.56 -2.91
C THR A 106 4.71 0.23 -3.32
N SER A 107 4.31 0.09 -4.57
CA SER A 107 3.86 -1.20 -5.12
C SER A 107 5.06 -1.88 -5.78
N HIS A 108 5.71 -2.80 -5.07
CA HIS A 108 6.90 -3.52 -5.57
C HIS A 108 6.64 -4.30 -6.87
N ASP A 109 5.45 -4.88 -6.99
CA ASP A 109 4.99 -5.64 -8.17
C ASP A 109 4.74 -4.74 -9.39
N LYS A 110 4.41 -3.47 -9.17
CA LYS A 110 4.18 -2.47 -10.22
C LYS A 110 5.39 -1.56 -10.46
N GLY A 111 6.39 -1.61 -9.58
CA GLY A 111 7.59 -0.79 -9.67
C GLY A 111 7.34 0.69 -9.43
N GLY A 112 6.37 1.07 -8.58
CA GLY A 112 6.11 2.47 -8.26
C GLY A 112 4.91 2.70 -7.35
N VAL A 113 4.64 3.98 -7.08
CA VAL A 113 3.52 4.41 -6.23
C VAL A 113 2.22 4.31 -7.02
N THR A 114 1.22 3.66 -6.44
CA THR A 114 -0.12 3.49 -7.01
C THR A 114 -1.16 4.17 -6.11
N ALA A 115 -2.44 4.12 -6.51
CA ALA A 115 -3.52 4.70 -5.71
C ALA A 115 -3.67 4.02 -4.34
N ILE A 116 -3.36 2.73 -4.20
CA ILE A 116 -3.42 2.03 -2.91
C ILE A 116 -2.35 2.55 -1.93
N CYS A 117 -1.18 2.96 -2.42
CA CYS A 117 -0.16 3.60 -1.59
C CYS A 117 -0.69 4.90 -0.98
N ILE A 118 -1.33 5.75 -1.80
CA ILE A 118 -1.94 7.01 -1.35
C ILE A 118 -3.08 6.75 -0.35
N ALA A 119 -3.93 5.75 -0.62
CA ALA A 119 -5.00 5.35 0.28
C ALA A 119 -4.47 4.88 1.64
N MET A 120 -3.36 4.12 1.64
CA MET A 120 -2.70 3.67 2.87
C MET A 120 -2.01 4.80 3.63
N ALA A 121 -1.40 5.77 2.95
CA ALA A 121 -0.90 6.98 3.59
C ALA A 121 -2.03 7.74 4.31
N LYS A 122 -3.18 7.93 3.64
CA LYS A 122 -4.39 8.54 4.24
C LYS A 122 -4.95 7.73 5.41
N ALA A 123 -4.88 6.40 5.35
CA ALA A 123 -5.31 5.55 6.46
C ALA A 123 -4.36 5.65 7.66
N THR A 124 -3.06 5.78 7.40
CA THR A 124 -2.02 5.90 8.43
C THR A 124 -2.19 7.15 9.28
N GLU A 125 -2.65 8.27 8.70
CA GLU A 125 -2.94 9.51 9.45
C GLU A 125 -4.04 9.36 10.52
N LYS A 126 -4.79 8.26 10.49
CA LYS A 126 -5.91 7.99 11.41
C LYS A 126 -5.56 6.99 12.51
N ILE A 127 -4.30 6.56 12.59
CA ILE A 127 -3.78 5.58 13.56
C ILE A 127 -3.26 6.28 14.81
#